data_AF-W1YNL2-F1
#
_entry.id   AF-W1YNL2-F1
#
_cell.length_a   1.000
_cell.length_b   1.000
_cell.length_c   1.000
_cell.angle_alpha   90.00
_cell.angle_beta   90.00
_cell.angle_gamma   90.00
#
_symmetry.space_group_name_H-M   'P 1'
#
loop_
_entity.id
_entity.type
_entity.pdbx_description
1 polymer ?
#
loop_
_entity_poly.entity_id
_entity_poly.type
_entity_poly.pdbx_seq_one_letter_code
_entity_poly.pdbx_strand_id
1 'polypeptide(L)' 'MNPSFSHIKMVAIDCDETLVRSDNTVSAYTVDVLHRLQQKGIGITIATGRMYQTAKPIGLALQLGNVP' A
#
# COMPACT_ATOMS: atom_id res chain seq x y z
N MET A 1 19.43 -16.55 9.69
CA MET A 1 19.22 -16.73 8.24
C MET A 1 18.61 -15.44 7.71
N ASN A 2 19.16 -14.86 6.63
CA ASN A 2 18.50 -13.74 5.95
C ASN A 2 17.50 -14.31 4.94
N PRO A 3 16.18 -14.21 5.18
CA PRO A 3 15.21 -14.70 4.22
C PRO A 3 15.34 -13.93 2.89
N SER A 4 15.37 -14.67 1.78
CA SER A 4 15.35 -14.10 0.44
C SER A 4 13.92 -14.03 -0.07
N PHE A 5 13.42 -12.81 -0.28
CA PHE A 5 12.06 -12.55 -0.78
C PHE A 5 12.05 -12.15 -2.27
N SER A 6 13.08 -12.52 -3.03
CA SER A 6 13.22 -12.15 -4.46
C SER A 6 12.09 -12.66 -5.37
N HIS A 7 11.33 -13.65 -4.90
CA HIS A 7 10.17 -14.21 -5.59
C HIS A 7 8.89 -13.36 -5.44
N ILE A 8 8.82 -12.43 -4.47
CA ILE A 8 7.66 -11.56 -4.30
C ILE A 8 7.64 -10.53 -5.42
N LYS A 9 6.53 -10.47 -6.15
CA LYS A 9 6.31 -9.53 -7.27
C LYS A 9 5.25 -8.48 -6.98
N MET A 10 4.39 -8.71 -6.00
CA MET A 10 3.30 -7.81 -5.65
C MET A 10 2.97 -7.87 -4.16
N VAL A 11 2.52 -6.75 -3.60
CA VAL A 11 1.88 -6.65 -2.29
C VAL A 11 0.50 -6.03 -2.48
N ALA A 12 -0.53 -6.76 -2.08
CA ALA A 12 -1.91 -6.27 -2.00
C ALA A 12 -2.25 -6.01 -0.53
N ILE A 13 -2.79 -4.83 -0.22
CA ILE A 13 -2.89 -4.34 1.16
C ILE A 13 -4.33 -3.91 1.46
N ASP A 14 -4.90 -4.46 2.52
CA ASP A 14 -6.20 -4.00 3.02
C ASP A 14 -6.08 -2.63 3.73
N CYS A 15 -7.17 -1.87 3.72
CA CYS A 15 -7.22 -0.50 4.25
C CYS A 15 -7.60 -0.45 5.73
N ASP A 16 -8.85 -0.78 6.05
CA ASP A 16 -9.43 -0.54 7.36
C ASP A 16 -8.84 -1.49 8.41
N GLU A 17 -8.56 -0.94 9.60
CA GLU A 17 -7.94 -1.68 10.71
C GLU A 17 -6.59 -2.36 10.35
N THR A 18 -6.01 -2.00 9.20
CA THR A 18 -4.80 -2.61 8.63
C THR A 18 -3.78 -1.53 8.21
N LEU A 19 -4.00 -0.86 7.07
CA LEU A 19 -3.11 0.18 6.54
C LEU A 19 -3.43 1.57 7.10
N VAL A 20 -4.72 1.84 7.27
CA VAL A 20 -5.26 3.12 7.69
C VAL A 20 -5.37 3.14 9.20
N ARG A 21 -4.92 4.23 9.81
CA ARG A 21 -5.03 4.46 11.25
C ARG A 21 -6.45 4.81 11.66
N SER A 22 -6.70 4.82 12.97
CA SER A 22 -7.99 5.23 13.54
C SER A 22 -8.43 6.65 13.17
N ASP A 23 -7.50 7.53 12.80
CA ASP A 23 -7.77 8.89 12.31
C ASP A 23 -7.98 8.97 10.78
N ASN A 24 -8.14 7.84 10.10
CA ASN A 24 -8.23 7.71 8.65
C ASN A 24 -6.98 8.17 7.86
N THR A 25 -5.81 8.27 8.50
CA THR A 25 -4.54 8.61 7.84
C THR A 25 -3.65 7.38 7.59
N VAL A 26 -2.67 7.52 6.70
CA VAL A 26 -1.56 6.56 6.54
C VAL A 26 -0.28 7.16 7.10
N SER A 27 0.58 6.33 7.70
CA SER A 27 1.86 6.79 8.22
C SER A 27 2.87 7.16 7.16
N ALA A 28 3.65 8.22 7.41
CA ALA A 28 4.78 8.58 6.56
C ALA A 28 5.79 7.43 6.42
N TYR A 29 6.01 6.68 7.51
CA TYR A 29 6.84 5.47 7.50
C TYR A 29 6.30 4.41 6.53
N THR A 30 5.00 4.14 6.55
CA THR A 30 4.36 3.18 5.66
C THR A 30 4.47 3.62 4.21
N VAL A 31 4.22 4.90 3.93
CA VAL A 31 4.39 5.46 2.57
C VAL A 31 5.83 5.24 2.09
N ASP A 32 6.84 5.58 2.89
CA ASP A 32 8.26 5.35 2.55
C ASP A 32 8.57 3.87 2.27
N VAL A 33 8.08 2.96 3.11
CA VAL A 33 8.29 1.51 2.93
C VAL A 33 7.70 1.06 1.60
N LEU A 34 6.47 1.47 1.28
CA LEU A 34 5.79 1.06 0.04
C LEU A 34 6.50 1.62 -1.20
N HIS A 35 6.99 2.86 -1.14
CA HIS A 35 7.81 3.43 -2.22
C HIS A 35 9.12 2.67 -2.40
N ARG A 36 9.81 2.28 -1.32
CA ARG A 36 11.01 1.45 -1.41
C ARG A 36 10.74 0.06 -2.01
N LEU A 37 9.53 -0.48 -1.83
CA LEU A 37 9.13 -1.72 -2.50
C LEU A 37 8.86 -1.48 -3.99
N GLN A 38 8.17 -0.41 -4.38
CA GLN A 38 7.98 -0.03 -5.78
C GLN A 38 9.33 0.17 -6.50
N GLN A 39 10.28 0.85 -5.85
CA GLN A 39 11.65 1.04 -6.38
C GLN A 39 12.39 -0.28 -6.62
N LYS A 40 12.01 -1.36 -5.92
CA LYS A 40 12.53 -2.72 -6.14
C LYS A 40 11.78 -3.49 -7.23
N GLY A 41 10.85 -2.84 -7.94
CA GLY A 41 10.03 -3.46 -8.98
C GLY A 41 8.89 -4.31 -8.45
N ILE A 42 8.52 -4.16 -7.18
CA ILE A 42 7.39 -4.86 -6.58
C ILE A 42 6.13 -4.00 -6.79
N GLY A 43 5.10 -4.58 -7.43
CA GLY A 43 3.81 -3.91 -7.58
C GLY A 43 3.11 -3.73 -6.23
N ILE A 44 2.49 -2.58 -6.01
CA ILE A 44 1.72 -2.30 -4.79
C ILE A 44 0.29 -1.96 -5.20
N THR A 45 -0.70 -2.60 -4.56
CA THR A 45 -2.11 -2.29 -4.77
C THR A 45 -2.89 -2.32 -3.46
N ILE A 46 -4.04 -1.65 -3.44
CA ILE A 46 -4.99 -1.74 -2.35
C ILE A 46 -5.97 -2.89 -2.64
N ALA A 47 -6.30 -3.67 -1.62
CA ALA A 47 -7.31 -4.71 -1.67
C ALA A 47 -8.30 -4.49 -0.51
N THR A 48 -9.32 -3.68 -0.74
CA THR A 48 -10.27 -3.26 0.29
C THR A 48 -11.72 -3.52 -0.14
N GLY A 49 -12.59 -3.75 0.84
CA GLY A 49 -14.04 -3.78 0.64
C GLY A 49 -14.68 -2.40 0.46
N ARG A 50 -13.91 -1.31 0.66
CA ARG A 50 -14.39 0.06 0.40
C ARG A 50 -14.82 0.22 -1.06
N MET A 51 -15.91 0.95 -1.27
CA MET A 51 -16.26 1.43 -2.61
C MET A 51 -15.11 2.28 -3.17
N TYR A 52 -14.92 2.27 -4.49
CA TYR A 52 -13.82 3.00 -5.14
C TYR A 52 -13.73 4.47 -4.69
N GLN A 53 -14.88 5.14 -4.53
CA GLN A 53 -14.93 6.55 -4.09
C GLN A 53 -14.30 6.78 -2.71
N THR A 54 -14.39 5.81 -1.80
CA THR A 54 -13.83 5.89 -0.45
C THR A 54 -12.45 5.25 -0.33
N ALA A 55 -12.06 4.40 -1.28
CA ALA A 55 -10.70 3.86 -1.41
C ALA A 55 -9.75 4.83 -2.11
N LYS A 56 -10.23 5.58 -3.11
CA LYS A 56 -9.43 6.51 -3.93
C LYS A 56 -8.63 7.53 -3.10
N PRO A 57 -9.18 8.20 -2.06
CA PRO A 57 -8.40 9.13 -1.24
C PRO A 57 -7.22 8.46 -0.53
N ILE A 58 -7.37 7.20 -0.12
CA ILE A 58 -6.29 6.41 0.49
C ILE A 58 -5.22 6.13 -0.56
N GLY A 59 -5.61 5.65 -1.75
CA GLY A 59 -4.68 5.42 -2.87
C GLY A 59 -3.88 6.67 -3.26
N LEU A 60 -4.52 7.84 -3.25
CA LEU A 60 -3.87 9.13 -3.49
C LEU A 60 -2.89 9.50 -2.36
N ALA A 61 -3.28 9.29 -1.09
CA ALA A 61 -2.43 9.57 0.06
C ALA A 61 -1.16 8.71 0.08
N LEU A 62 -1.22 7.49 -0.46
CA LEU A 62 -0.06 6.61 -0.59
C LEU A 62 0.90 7.04 -1.71
N GLN A 63 0.47 7.92 -2.62
CA GLN A 63 1.27 8.42 -3.74
C GLN A 63 1.90 7.28 -4.59
N LEU A 64 1.17 6.19 -4.78
CA LEU A 64 1.68 4.99 -5.48
C LEU A 64 1.55 5.08 -7.01
N GLY A 65 0.99 6.18 -7.54
CA GLY A 65 0.64 6.34 -8.95
C GLY A 65 -0.76 5.79 -9.28
N ASN A 66 -0.92 5.13 -10.43
CA ASN A 66 -2.16 4.43 -10.74
C ASN A 66 -2.33 3.23 -9.81
N VAL A 67 -3.22 3.36 -8.83
CA VAL A 67 -3.75 2.26 -8.03
C VAL A 67 -5.10 1.89 -8.66
N PRO A 68 -5.19 0.79 -9.43
CA PRO A 68 -6.46 0.36 -10.00
C PRO A 68 -7.46 -0.06 -8.92
#